data_AF-A0A3Q0JLW2-F1
#
_entry.id   AF-A0A3Q0JLW2-F1
#
_cell.length_a   1.000
_cell.length_b   1.000
_cell.length_c   1.000
_cell.angle_alpha   90.00
_cell.angle_beta   90.00
_cell.angle_gamma   90.00
#
_symmetry.space_group_name_H-M   'P 1'
#
loop_
_entity.id
_entity.type
_entity.pdbx_description
1 polymer ?
#
loop_
_entity_poly.entity_id
_entity_poly.type
_entity_poly.pdbx_seq_one_letter_code
_entity_poly.pdbx_strand_id
1 'polypeptide(L)'
;MNFEIFDINSYLKHIARIYGHKVNVSTIGETIEGRPIQAVKISHGGVGNPIIVLDGGIHAREWIAPATVLYVLQQLVENPENFPMFRKVDWILIPMLNPDGYVYSMTKDRMWRKNRARPRKSEVNQCYGVDLNRNFGVFRGRRHISK
;
A
#
# COMPACT_ATOMS: atom_id res chain seq x y z
N MET A 1 -16.53 10.51 -5.17
CA MET A 1 -15.53 9.74 -5.94
C MET A 1 -15.23 8.49 -5.13
N ASN A 2 -15.74 7.34 -5.53
CA ASN A 2 -15.45 6.07 -4.85
C ASN A 2 -14.19 5.50 -5.50
N PHE A 3 -13.06 5.53 -4.80
CA PHE A 3 -11.80 4.94 -5.29
C PHE A 3 -11.83 3.43 -5.06
N GLU A 4 -12.18 2.65 -6.08
CA GLU A 4 -12.09 1.20 -6.00
C GLU A 4 -10.63 0.74 -6.17
N ILE A 5 -10.32 -0.48 -5.74
CA ILE A 5 -8.98 -1.06 -5.93
C ILE A 5 -8.58 -1.11 -7.41
N PHE A 6 -9.57 -1.24 -8.30
CA PHE A 6 -9.38 -1.23 -9.75
C PHE A 6 -8.89 0.14 -10.24
N ASP A 7 -9.39 1.23 -9.65
CA ASP A 7 -8.98 2.60 -10.00
C ASP A 7 -7.52 2.85 -9.61
N ILE A 8 -7.12 2.37 -8.42
CA ILE A 8 -5.73 2.47 -7.94
C ILE A 8 -4.79 1.76 -8.92
N ASN A 9 -5.07 0.49 -9.24
CA ASN A 9 -4.20 -0.29 -10.13
C ASN A 9 -4.16 0.29 -11.56
N SER A 10 -5.29 0.80 -12.06
CA SER A 10 -5.38 1.46 -13.35
C SER A 10 -4.58 2.77 -13.38
N TYR A 11 -4.64 3.56 -12.31
CA TYR A 11 -3.82 4.76 -12.15
C TYR A 11 -2.33 4.44 -12.13
N LEU A 12 -1.91 3.40 -11.40
CA LEU A 12 -0.50 2.97 -11.39
C LEU A 12 0.00 2.55 -12.77
N LYS A 13 -0.81 1.80 -13.53
CA LYS A 13 -0.51 1.44 -14.93
C LYS A 13 -0.42 2.69 -15.82
N HIS A 14 -1.31 3.66 -15.60
CA HIS A 14 -1.29 4.93 -16.33
C HIS A 14 0.00 5.70 -16.08
N ILE A 15 0.38 5.93 -14.82
CA ILE A 15 1.61 6.63 -14.45
C ILE A 15 2.85 5.91 -14.98
N ALA A 16 2.90 4.58 -14.89
CA ALA A 16 4.01 3.79 -15.45
C ALA A 16 4.17 3.99 -16.97
N ARG A 17 3.05 4.10 -17.70
CA ARG A 17 3.06 4.31 -19.16
C ARG A 17 3.54 5.71 -19.53
N ILE A 18 3.10 6.73 -18.81
CA ILE A 18 3.42 8.14 -19.13
C ILE A 18 4.83 8.52 -18.63
N TYR A 19 5.20 8.07 -17.43
CA TYR A 19 6.42 8.46 -16.73
C TYR A 19 7.45 7.31 -16.60
N GLY A 20 7.37 6.29 -17.45
CA GLY A 20 8.18 5.06 -17.36
C GLY A 20 9.70 5.25 -17.40
N HIS A 21 10.18 6.41 -17.85
CA HIS A 21 11.60 6.79 -17.80
C HIS A 21 12.12 7.09 -16.37
N LYS A 22 11.21 7.36 -15.41
CA LYS A 22 11.52 7.63 -13.99
C LYS A 22 10.75 6.72 -13.03
N VAL A 23 9.59 6.22 -13.46
CA VAL A 23 8.67 5.43 -12.63
C VAL A 23 8.73 3.96 -13.03
N ASN A 24 9.03 3.10 -12.07
CA ASN A 24 8.92 1.65 -12.21
C ASN A 24 7.81 1.12 -11.30
N VAL A 25 6.82 0.45 -11.87
CA VAL A 25 5.76 -0.22 -11.10
C VAL A 25 6.03 -1.73 -11.12
N SER A 26 6.04 -2.34 -9.95
CA SER A 26 6.27 -3.77 -9.79
C SER A 26 5.28 -4.39 -8.80
N THR A 27 5.01 -5.68 -8.96
CA THR A 27 4.24 -6.46 -7.99
C THR A 27 5.21 -7.02 -6.95
N ILE A 28 5.01 -6.67 -5.68
CA ILE A 28 5.87 -7.09 -4.56
C ILE A 28 5.31 -8.29 -3.79
N GLY A 29 4.09 -8.69 -4.11
CA GLY A 29 3.45 -9.84 -3.52
C GLY A 29 2.01 -10.02 -4.01
N GLU A 30 1.39 -11.08 -3.55
CA GLU A 30 0.00 -11.41 -3.82
C GLU A 30 -0.72 -11.66 -2.49
N THR A 31 -1.96 -11.22 -2.43
CA THR A 31 -2.82 -11.39 -1.25
C THR A 31 -3.43 -12.79 -1.19
N ILE A 32 -4.13 -13.12 -0.08
CA ILE A 32 -4.73 -14.45 0.11
C ILE A 32 -5.88 -14.71 -0.88
N GLU A 33 -6.57 -13.67 -1.35
CA GLU A 33 -7.61 -13.77 -2.36
C GLU A 33 -7.09 -13.51 -3.79
N GLY A 34 -5.76 -13.49 -3.99
CA GLY A 34 -5.14 -13.46 -5.32
C GLY A 34 -4.97 -12.08 -5.96
N ARG A 35 -5.15 -11.00 -5.18
CA ARG A 35 -4.92 -9.62 -5.66
C ARG A 35 -3.45 -9.23 -5.56
N PRO A 36 -2.86 -8.59 -6.58
CA PRO A 36 -1.48 -8.13 -6.54
C PRO A 36 -1.33 -6.96 -5.55
N ILE A 37 -0.20 -6.93 -4.86
CA ILE A 37 0.27 -5.79 -4.07
C ILE A 37 1.34 -5.09 -4.90
N GLN A 38 1.07 -3.85 -5.32
CA GLN A 38 1.94 -3.11 -6.22
C GLN A 38 2.75 -2.06 -5.47
N ALA A 39 4.02 -1.93 -5.83
CA ALA A 39 4.91 -0.87 -5.39
C ALA A 39 5.36 -0.02 -6.58
N VAL A 40 5.56 1.28 -6.33
CA VAL A 40 6.05 2.26 -7.28
C VAL A 40 7.43 2.73 -6.82
N LYS A 41 8.45 2.50 -7.64
CA LYS A 41 9.79 3.01 -7.43
C LYS A 41 10.02 4.23 -8.31
N ILE A 42 10.49 5.32 -7.70
CA ILE A 42 10.90 6.55 -8.40
C ILE A 42 12.36 6.81 -8.04
N SER A 43 13.22 6.93 -9.05
CA SER A 43 14.64 7.25 -8.87
C SER A 43 15.09 8.25 -9.92
N HIS A 44 16.02 9.12 -9.53
CA HIS A 44 16.58 10.16 -10.39
C HIS A 44 18.05 9.92 -10.75
N GLY A 45 18.53 8.67 -10.59
CA GLY A 45 19.89 8.26 -11.00
C GLY A 45 21.00 8.65 -10.04
N GLY A 46 20.68 9.11 -8.83
CA GLY A 46 21.66 9.41 -7.79
C GLY A 46 22.20 8.12 -7.16
N VAL A 47 23.48 7.82 -7.38
CA VAL A 47 24.15 6.69 -6.71
C VAL A 47 24.22 6.96 -5.21
N GLY A 48 23.69 6.04 -4.41
CA GLY A 48 23.69 6.15 -2.94
C GLY A 48 22.63 7.10 -2.38
N ASN A 49 21.62 7.50 -3.15
CA ASN A 49 20.49 8.25 -2.63
C ASN A 49 19.81 7.49 -1.47
N PRO A 50 19.44 8.17 -0.36
CA PRO A 50 18.58 7.58 0.65
C PRO A 50 17.22 7.19 0.06
N ILE A 51 16.63 6.13 0.61
CA ILE A 51 15.33 5.61 0.18
C ILE A 51 14.27 5.95 1.23
N ILE A 52 13.18 6.57 0.80
CA ILE A 52 11.96 6.72 1.59
C ILE A 52 10.96 5.67 1.14
N VAL A 53 10.47 4.88 2.11
CA VAL A 53 9.35 3.94 1.90
C VAL A 53 8.11 4.54 2.52
N LEU A 54 7.03 4.62 1.75
CA LEU A 54 5.73 5.10 2.21
C LEU A 54 4.64 4.12 1.76
N ASP A 55 3.96 3.50 2.72
CA ASP A 55 2.83 2.62 2.47
C ASP A 55 1.50 3.22 2.92
N GLY A 56 0.42 2.72 2.32
CA GLY A 56 -0.95 3.08 2.63
C GLY A 56 -1.84 1.84 2.72
N GLY A 57 -2.93 1.97 3.47
CA GLY A 57 -3.99 0.96 3.49
C GLY A 57 -3.61 -0.36 4.15
N ILE A 58 -2.67 -0.39 5.10
CA ILE A 58 -2.40 -1.60 5.91
C ILE A 58 -3.67 -2.03 6.69
N HIS A 59 -4.43 -1.07 7.19
CA HIS A 59 -5.77 -1.31 7.72
C HIS A 59 -6.83 -0.92 6.69
N ALA A 60 -7.72 -1.86 6.43
CA ALA A 60 -8.69 -1.78 5.34
C ALA A 60 -9.62 -0.54 5.38
N ARG A 61 -10.13 -0.17 6.57
CA ARG A 61 -11.07 0.96 6.75
C ARG A 61 -10.47 2.36 6.66
N GLU A 62 -9.15 2.49 6.64
CA GLU A 62 -8.43 3.78 6.72
C GLU A 62 -8.24 4.37 5.30
N TRP A 63 -9.35 4.65 4.62
CA TRP A 63 -9.39 4.95 3.17
C TRP A 63 -8.63 6.21 2.75
N ILE A 64 -8.36 7.14 3.68
CA ILE A 64 -7.58 8.34 3.37
C ILE A 64 -6.11 8.02 3.11
N ALA A 65 -5.55 7.00 3.77
CA ALA A 65 -4.13 6.68 3.65
C ALA A 65 -3.72 6.28 2.22
N PRO A 66 -4.42 5.35 1.53
CA PRO A 66 -4.18 5.08 0.11
C PRO A 66 -4.26 6.33 -0.77
N ALA A 67 -5.28 7.18 -0.57
CA ALA A 67 -5.45 8.41 -1.33
C ALA A 67 -4.28 9.38 -1.12
N THR A 68 -3.77 9.50 0.10
CA THR A 68 -2.59 10.31 0.41
C THR A 68 -1.33 9.79 -0.28
N VAL A 69 -1.09 8.47 -0.28
CA VAL A 69 0.07 7.90 -0.99
C VAL A 69 -0.01 8.16 -2.49
N LEU A 70 -1.20 8.06 -3.09
CA LEU A 70 -1.41 8.40 -4.51
C LEU A 70 -1.20 9.89 -4.79
N TYR A 71 -1.64 10.76 -3.88
CA TYR A 71 -1.39 12.20 -4.01
C TYR A 71 0.12 12.52 -3.94
N VAL A 72 0.86 11.88 -3.03
CA VAL A 72 2.33 12.00 -2.98
C VAL A 72 2.97 11.52 -4.28
N LEU A 73 2.54 10.36 -4.81
CA LEU A 73 2.98 9.87 -6.12
C LEU A 73 2.76 10.93 -7.21
N GLN A 74 1.56 11.49 -7.27
CA GLN A 74 1.21 12.53 -8.22
C GLN A 74 2.15 13.75 -8.09
N GLN A 75 2.37 14.26 -6.88
CA GLN A 75 3.24 15.41 -6.64
C GLN A 75 4.71 15.15 -7.02
N LEU A 76 5.17 13.90 -6.94
CA LEU A 76 6.53 13.51 -7.33
C LEU A 76 6.73 13.42 -8.84
N VAL A 77 5.67 13.14 -9.61
CA VAL A 77 5.78 12.83 -11.06
C VAL A 77 5.19 13.92 -11.97
N GLU A 78 4.14 14.61 -11.53
CA GLU A 78 3.42 15.61 -12.33
C GLU A 78 3.82 17.05 -12.03
N ASN A 79 4.40 17.33 -10.85
CA ASN A 79 4.70 18.71 -10.43
C ASN A 79 6.22 18.99 -10.48
N PRO A 80 6.75 19.57 -11.58
CA PRO A 80 8.18 19.80 -11.74
C PRO A 80 8.77 20.81 -10.75
N GLU A 81 7.96 21.71 -10.19
CA GLU A 81 8.41 22.69 -9.18
C GLU A 81 8.90 21.99 -7.90
N ASN A 82 8.39 20.78 -7.63
CA ASN A 82 8.80 19.97 -6.49
C ASN A 82 10.12 19.22 -6.72
N PHE A 83 10.58 19.12 -7.98
CA PHE A 83 11.74 18.31 -8.36
C PHE A 83 13.03 18.65 -7.56
N PRO A 84 13.39 19.93 -7.33
CA PRO A 84 14.59 20.27 -6.55
C PRO A 84 14.59 19.70 -5.13
N MET A 85 13.41 19.53 -4.52
CA MET A 85 13.26 19.00 -3.15
C MET A 85 13.50 17.49 -3.10
N PHE A 86 13.09 16.76 -4.14
CA PHE A 86 13.06 15.29 -4.12
C PHE A 86 14.12 14.61 -4.99
N ARG A 87 14.91 15.36 -5.77
CA ARG A 87 15.95 14.80 -6.67
C ARG A 87 17.06 14.00 -5.97
N LYS A 88 17.27 14.21 -4.66
CA LYS A 88 18.30 13.53 -3.85
C LYS A 88 17.75 12.35 -3.04
N VAL A 89 16.53 11.92 -3.31
CA VAL A 89 15.86 10.84 -2.58
C VAL A 89 15.21 9.90 -3.59
N ASP A 90 15.36 8.60 -3.35
CA ASP A 90 14.63 7.57 -4.08
C ASP A 90 13.38 7.17 -3.27
N TRP A 91 12.27 6.97 -3.96
CA TRP A 91 10.97 6.70 -3.32
C TRP A 91 10.49 5.30 -3.66
N ILE A 92 9.97 4.60 -2.65
CA ILE A 92 9.19 3.36 -2.80
C ILE A 92 7.82 3.62 -2.19
N LEU A 93 6.80 3.68 -3.03
CA LEU A 93 5.43 3.94 -2.63
C LEU A 93 4.60 2.67 -2.76
N ILE A 94 3.85 2.31 -1.72
CA ILE A 94 2.93 1.15 -1.72
C ILE A 94 1.52 1.67 -1.39
N PRO A 95 0.72 2.10 -2.40
CA PRO A 95 -0.55 2.76 -2.13
C PRO A 95 -1.58 1.89 -1.42
N MET A 96 -1.52 0.57 -1.61
CA MET A 96 -2.45 -0.37 -1.00
C MET A 96 -1.75 -1.65 -0.55
N LEU A 97 -1.50 -1.76 0.75
CA LEU A 97 -0.85 -2.93 1.35
C LEU A 97 -1.84 -4.07 1.68
N ASN A 98 -3.12 -3.77 1.88
CA ASN A 98 -4.18 -4.76 2.17
C ASN A 98 -5.34 -4.71 1.16
N PRO A 99 -5.13 -5.07 -0.12
CA PRO A 99 -6.18 -5.06 -1.15
C PRO A 99 -7.45 -5.84 -0.76
N ASP A 100 -7.32 -7.04 -0.21
CA ASP A 100 -8.47 -7.89 0.15
C ASP A 100 -9.32 -7.25 1.24
N GLY A 101 -8.68 -6.75 2.29
CA GLY A 101 -9.37 -6.06 3.36
C GLY A 101 -10.05 -4.80 2.85
N TYR A 102 -9.38 -4.01 2.01
CA TYR A 102 -9.93 -2.79 1.44
C TYR A 102 -11.21 -3.05 0.63
N VAL A 103 -11.19 -4.03 -0.27
CA VAL A 103 -12.37 -4.45 -1.05
C VAL A 103 -13.50 -4.90 -0.13
N TYR A 104 -13.19 -5.68 0.91
CA TYR A 104 -14.19 -6.10 1.89
C TYR A 104 -14.78 -4.90 2.64
N SER A 105 -13.97 -3.88 2.94
CA SER A 105 -14.47 -2.67 3.60
C SER A 105 -15.38 -1.83 2.73
N MET A 106 -15.19 -1.86 1.41
CA MET A 106 -16.04 -1.18 0.44
C MET A 106 -17.36 -1.92 0.18
N THR A 107 -17.34 -3.25 0.25
CA THR A 107 -18.46 -4.08 -0.27
C THR A 107 -19.28 -4.78 0.79
N LYS A 108 -18.74 -4.97 2.01
CA LYS A 108 -19.38 -5.79 3.05
C LYS A 108 -19.39 -5.12 4.43
N ASP A 109 -18.25 -4.66 4.92
CA ASP A 109 -18.13 -4.09 6.27
C ASP A 109 -17.18 -2.88 6.28
N ARG A 110 -17.77 -1.68 6.26
CA ARG A 110 -17.06 -0.39 6.29
C ARG A 110 -15.99 -0.30 7.39
N MET A 111 -16.19 -0.97 8.52
CA MET A 111 -15.32 -0.91 9.68
C MET A 111 -14.29 -2.04 9.74
N TRP A 112 -14.24 -2.90 8.71
CA TRP A 112 -13.25 -3.96 8.58
C TRP A 112 -11.83 -3.40 8.58
N ARG A 113 -10.96 -4.00 9.40
CA ARG A 113 -9.58 -3.54 9.60
C ARG A 113 -8.53 -4.51 9.08
N LYS A 114 -8.77 -5.82 9.28
CA LYS A 114 -7.79 -6.91 9.11
C LYS A 114 -7.57 -7.26 7.63
N ASN A 115 -6.66 -8.19 7.34
CA ASN A 115 -6.66 -8.87 6.03
C ASN A 115 -7.84 -9.86 5.91
N ARG A 116 -7.85 -10.69 4.86
CA ARG A 116 -8.89 -11.71 4.61
C ARG A 116 -8.40 -13.15 4.77
N ALA A 117 -7.39 -13.37 5.63
CA ALA A 117 -6.93 -14.72 5.96
C ALA A 117 -8.10 -15.61 6.43
N ARG A 118 -8.15 -16.84 5.92
CA ARG A 118 -9.15 -17.83 6.34
C ARG A 118 -8.81 -18.36 7.73
N PRO A 119 -9.82 -18.61 8.60
CA PRO A 119 -9.58 -19.27 9.88
C PRO A 119 -9.00 -20.66 9.67
N ARG A 120 -8.27 -21.16 10.68
CA ARG A 120 -7.80 -22.55 10.65
C ARG A 120 -8.98 -23.49 10.87
N LYS A 121 -8.98 -24.67 10.23
CA LYS A 121 -10.05 -25.66 10.40
C LYS A 121 -10.30 -26.07 11.86
N SER A 122 -9.26 -25.98 12.69
CA SER A 122 -9.30 -26.31 14.13
C SER A 122 -9.79 -25.18 15.03
N GLU A 123 -10.03 -23.97 14.50
CA GLU A 123 -10.51 -22.85 15.31
C GLU A 123 -12.01 -22.99 15.58
N VAL A 124 -12.36 -23.00 16.87
CA VAL A 124 -13.75 -23.12 17.35
C VAL A 124 -14.63 -21.99 16.81
N ASN A 125 -14.06 -20.78 16.73
CA ASN A 125 -14.70 -19.62 16.12
C ASN A 125 -14.04 -19.35 14.78
N GLN A 126 -14.80 -19.47 13.69
CA GLN A 126 -14.36 -19.27 12.31
C GLN A 126 -14.11 -17.77 12.00
N CYS A 127 -13.13 -17.17 12.70
CA CYS A 127 -12.82 -15.75 12.59
C CYS A 127 -11.85 -15.47 11.43
N TYR A 128 -12.29 -14.67 10.47
CA TYR A 128 -11.44 -14.25 9.35
C TYR A 128 -10.49 -13.12 9.74
N GLY A 129 -9.30 -13.14 9.15
CA GLY A 129 -8.38 -12.02 9.12
C GLY A 129 -7.42 -11.91 10.30
N VAL A 130 -6.21 -11.44 10.01
CA VAL A 130 -5.14 -11.07 10.94
C VAL A 130 -4.93 -9.56 10.86
N ASP A 131 -4.66 -8.92 12.00
CA ASP A 131 -4.18 -7.52 12.01
C ASP A 131 -2.74 -7.49 11.48
N LEU A 132 -2.54 -6.95 10.28
CA LEU A 132 -1.25 -6.91 9.61
C LEU A 132 -0.21 -6.12 10.40
N ASN A 133 -0.64 -5.06 11.09
CA ASN A 133 0.25 -4.24 11.91
C ASN A 133 0.61 -4.89 13.26
N ARG A 134 0.18 -6.14 13.49
CA ARG A 134 0.59 -6.98 14.63
C ARG A 134 1.30 -8.25 14.20
N ASN A 135 1.60 -8.39 12.91
CA ASN A 135 2.17 -9.60 12.34
C ASN A 135 3.62 -9.42 11.85
N PHE A 136 4.23 -8.26 12.12
CA PHE A 136 5.67 -8.07 11.93
C PHE A 136 6.46 -8.90 12.95
N GLY A 137 7.66 -9.34 12.57
CA GLY A 137 8.52 -10.19 13.42
C GLY A 137 9.01 -9.51 14.71
N VAL A 138 8.89 -8.19 14.78
CA VAL A 138 9.29 -7.38 15.93
C VAL A 138 8.19 -7.44 17.01
N PHE A 139 8.51 -7.99 18.18
CA PHE A 139 7.62 -8.15 19.35
C PHE A 139 6.32 -8.95 19.12
N ARG A 140 6.29 -9.85 18.12
CA ARG A 140 5.15 -10.71 17.81
C ARG A 140 4.61 -11.43 19.05
N GLY A 141 3.31 -11.25 19.35
CA GLY A 141 2.63 -11.92 20.47
C GLY A 141 2.82 -11.28 21.85
N ARG A 142 3.53 -10.15 21.98
CA ARG A 142 3.60 -9.38 23.24
C ARG A 142 2.51 -8.31 23.30
N ARG A 143 1.99 -8.04 24.50
CA ARG A 143 1.02 -6.94 24.73
C ARG A 143 1.62 -5.62 24.27
N HIS A 144 0.74 -4.76 23.75
CA HIS A 144 1.07 -3.37 23.49
C HIS A 144 1.69 -2.71 24.72
N ILE A 145 2.93 -2.25 24.56
CA ILE A 145 3.43 -1.11 25.30
C ILE A 145 3.20 0.07 24.35
N SER A 146 2.00 0.65 24.39
CA SER A 146 1.92 2.08 24.15
C SER A 146 2.68 2.72 25.30
N LYS A 147 3.84 3.32 25.02
CA LYS A 147 4.42 4.27 25.98
C LYS A 147 3.48 5.45 26.14
#